data_AF-A0A8S3IHE8-F1
#
_entry.id   AF-A0A8S3IHE8-F1
#
_cell.length_a   1.000
_cell.length_b   1.000
_cell.length_c   1.000
_cell.angle_alpha   90.00
_cell.angle_beta   90.00
_cell.angle_gamma   90.00
#
_symmetry.space_group_name_H-M   'P 1'
#
loop_
_entity.id
_entity.type
_entity.pdbx_description
1 polymer ?
#
loop_
_entity_poly.entity_id
_entity_poly.type
_entity_poly.pdbx_seq_one_letter_code
_entity_poly.pdbx_strand_id
1 'polypeptide(L)'
;MRDIDPLFQAISYYRRRKFEQCVEVTSTLLEKNPNDQVAWLLKMRALTEQLYVDETEVADDGLADMLDDNAFHQTPMPGTSMRQ
;
A
#
# COMPACT_ATOMS: atom_id res chain seq x y z
N MET A 1 15.77 24.81 23.42
CA MET A 1 14.81 23.85 22.85
C MET A 1 15.61 23.05 21.82
N ARG A 2 15.70 21.72 21.92
CA ARG A 2 16.48 20.94 20.95
C ARG A 2 15.66 20.89 19.65
N ASP A 3 16.15 21.50 18.59
CA ASP A 3 15.56 21.34 17.26
C ASP A 3 15.69 19.86 16.88
N ILE A 4 14.54 19.19 16.73
CA ILE A 4 14.49 17.81 16.28
C ILE A 4 14.73 17.82 14.78
N ASP A 5 15.57 16.90 14.31
CA ASP A 5 15.82 16.73 12.88
C ASP A 5 14.48 16.46 12.14
N PRO A 6 14.12 17.29 11.14
CA PRO A 6 12.88 17.12 10.38
C PRO A 6 12.76 15.75 9.70
N LEU A 7 13.86 15.14 9.26
CA LEU A 7 13.85 13.80 8.69
C LEU A 7 13.48 12.75 9.75
N PHE A 8 14.05 12.88 10.95
CA PHE A 8 13.72 12.02 12.08
C PHE A 8 12.24 12.17 12.47
N GLN A 9 11.72 13.40 12.47
CA GLN A 9 10.31 13.68 12.73
C GLN A 9 9.40 13.00 11.69
N ALA A 10 9.74 13.10 10.39
CA ALA A 10 8.97 12.45 9.32
C ALA A 10 8.95 10.92 9.49
N ILE A 11 10.09 10.30 9.79
CA ILE A 11 10.18 8.85 10.05
C ILE A 11 9.33 8.45 11.25
N SER A 12 9.33 9.27 12.31
CA SER A 12 8.48 9.06 13.49
C SER A 12 6.99 9.10 13.14
N TYR A 13 6.56 10.05 12.29
CA TYR A 13 5.19 10.11 11.80
C TYR A 13 4.82 8.89 10.96
N TYR A 14 5.68 8.50 10.02
CA TYR A 14 5.47 7.30 9.20
C TYR A 14 5.25 6.05 10.05
N ARG A 15 6.12 5.80 11.03
CA ARG A 15 6.00 4.62 11.93
C ARG A 15 4.72 4.60 12.74
N ARG A 16 4.14 5.76 13.03
CA ARG A 16 2.87 5.91 13.76
C ARG A 16 1.65 5.92 12.85
N ARG A 17 1.82 5.58 11.56
CA ARG A 17 0.78 5.66 10.51
C ARG A 17 0.18 7.06 10.33
N LYS A 18 0.92 8.10 10.74
CA LYS A 18 0.56 9.51 10.56
C LYS A 18 1.06 9.98 9.20
N PHE A 19 0.48 9.41 8.14
CA PHE A 19 1.02 9.55 6.79
C PHE A 19 0.86 10.96 6.23
N GLU A 20 -0.25 11.64 6.52
CA GLU A 20 -0.49 13.00 6.06
C GLU A 20 0.58 13.98 6.60
N GLN A 21 0.85 13.92 7.91
CA GLN A 21 1.92 14.73 8.52
C GLN A 21 3.31 14.34 8.00
N CYS A 22 3.54 13.06 7.69
CA CYS A 22 4.79 12.61 7.07
C CYS A 22 4.99 13.22 5.67
N VAL A 23 3.93 13.27 4.86
CA VAL A 23 3.95 13.85 3.50
C VAL A 23 4.19 15.35 3.56
N GLU A 24 3.59 16.06 4.53
CA GLU A 24 3.81 17.49 4.72
C GLU A 24 5.28 17.80 5.04
N VAL A 25 5.85 17.13 6.06
CA VAL A 25 7.26 17.34 6.45
C VAL A 25 8.22 16.96 5.31
N THR A 26 8.02 15.82 4.66
CA THR A 26 8.85 15.43 3.51
C THR A 26 8.72 16.39 2.31
N SER A 27 7.55 16.99 2.09
CA SER A 27 7.39 18.01 1.03
C SER A 27 8.19 19.27 1.34
N THR A 28 8.16 19.76 2.58
CA THR A 28 9.00 20.91 2.98
C THR A 28 10.50 20.62 2.91
N LEU A 29 10.91 19.37 3.14
CA LEU A 29 12.30 18.94 2.96
C LEU A 29 12.72 18.95 1.48
N LEU A 30 11.85 18.44 0.61
CA LEU A 30 12.09 18.39 -0.83
C LEU A 30 12.05 19.76 -1.50
N GLU A 31 11.29 20.72 -0.97
CA GLU A 31 11.35 22.12 -1.41
C GLU A 31 12.73 22.74 -1.16
N LYS A 32 13.40 22.37 -0.05
CA LYS A 32 14.74 22.86 0.29
C LYS A 32 15.84 22.11 -0.46
N ASN A 33 15.70 20.80 -0.60
CA ASN A 33 16.63 19.94 -1.33
C ASN A 33 15.86 18.94 -2.20
N PRO A 34 15.61 19.27 -3.48
CA PRO A 34 14.87 18.40 -4.39
C PRO A 34 15.53 17.04 -4.65
N ASN A 35 16.85 16.93 -4.42
CA ASN A 35 17.64 15.73 -4.66
C ASN A 35 17.78 14.83 -3.42
N ASP A 36 17.05 15.11 -2.33
CA ASP A 36 17.03 14.23 -1.16
C ASP A 36 16.27 12.94 -1.46
N GLN A 37 17.03 11.88 -1.76
CA GLN A 37 16.50 10.55 -2.08
C GLN A 37 15.72 9.94 -0.93
N VAL A 38 16.11 10.20 0.32
CA VAL A 38 15.47 9.61 1.50
C VAL A 38 14.10 10.25 1.71
N ALA A 39 14.01 11.58 1.58
CA ALA A 39 12.75 12.31 1.66
C ALA A 39 11.77 11.86 0.55
N TRP A 40 12.26 11.66 -0.68
CA TRP A 40 11.45 11.11 -1.78
C TRP A 40 10.92 9.72 -1.49
N LEU A 41 11.79 8.80 -1.08
CA LEU A 41 11.40 7.43 -0.76
C LEU A 41 10.34 7.40 0.35
N LEU A 42 10.55 8.20 1.40
CA LEU A 42 9.62 8.26 2.53
C LEU A 42 8.27 8.85 2.13
N LYS A 43 8.26 9.90 1.29
CA LYS A 43 7.02 10.50 0.75
C LYS A 43 6.23 9.50 -0.10
N MET A 44 6.91 8.80 -1.02
CA MET A 44 6.26 7.80 -1.88
C MET A 44 5.67 6.66 -1.06
N ARG A 45 6.41 6.14 -0.08
CA ARG A 45 5.89 5.10 0.83
C ARG A 45 4.70 5.57 1.63
N ALA A 46 4.76 6.78 2.19
CA ALA A 46 3.63 7.33 2.94
C ALA A 46 2.37 7.46 2.07
N LEU A 47 2.50 7.87 0.81
CA LEU A 47 1.39 7.99 -0.13
C LEU A 47 0.79 6.63 -0.52
N THR A 48 1.62 5.62 -0.79
CA THR A 48 1.12 4.27 -1.14
C THR A 48 0.46 3.59 0.05
N GLU A 49 0.99 3.77 1.25
CA GLU A 49 0.46 3.18 2.49
C GLU A 49 -0.86 3.83 2.95
N GLN A 50 -1.13 5.08 2.54
CA GLN A 50 -2.43 5.74 2.80
C GLN A 50 -3.60 5.03 2.13
N LEU A 51 -3.34 4.45 0.95
CA LEU A 51 -4.34 3.81 0.10
C LEU A 51 -4.12 2.30 -0.01
N TYR A 52 -3.26 1.74 0.85
CA TYR A 52 -2.94 0.33 0.80
C TYR A 52 -4.18 -0.49 1.16
N VAL A 53 -4.53 -1.42 0.28
CA VAL A 53 -5.57 -2.43 0.47
C VAL A 53 -4.89 -3.79 0.35
N ASP A 54 -5.21 -4.71 1.27
CA ASP A 54 -4.72 -6.07 1.21
C ASP A 54 -5.36 -6.78 0.01
N GLU A 55 -4.55 -7.12 -0.99
CA GLU A 55 -4.99 -7.77 -2.22
C GLU A 55 -5.65 -9.12 -1.96
N THR A 56 -5.37 -9.78 -0.82
CA THR A 56 -6.01 -11.06 -0.47
C THR A 56 -7.44 -10.89 0.06
N GLU A 57 -7.77 -9.72 0.59
CA GLU A 57 -9.13 -9.38 1.06
C GLU A 57 -10.00 -8.81 -0.07
N VAL A 58 -9.38 -8.35 -1.16
CA VAL A 58 -10.10 -7.94 -2.36
C VAL A 58 -10.61 -9.20 -3.06
N ALA A 59 -11.88 -9.53 -2.84
CA ALA A 59 -12.58 -10.54 -3.61
C ALA A 59 -12.83 -10.01 -5.03
N ASP A 60 -11.80 -10.01 -5.87
CA ASP A 60 -11.88 -9.66 -7.29
C ASP A 60 -12.27 -10.90 -8.12
N ASP A 61 -13.42 -11.51 -7.83
CA ASP A 61 -14.02 -12.45 -8.77
C ASP A 61 -14.69 -11.64 -9.89
N GLY A 62 -13.87 -11.10 -10.79
CA GLY A 62 -14.34 -10.40 -11.97
C GLY A 62 -15.19 -11.32 -12.85
N LEU A 63 -16.10 -10.75 -13.65
CA LEU A 63 -16.91 -11.53 -14.60
C LEU A 63 -16.05 -12.37 -15.56
N ALA A 64 -14.81 -11.96 -15.84
CA ALA A 64 -13.87 -12.74 -16.62
C ALA A 64 -13.43 -14.03 -15.92
N ASP A 65 -13.12 -13.96 -14.62
CA ASP A 65 -12.68 -15.12 -13.82
C ASP A 65 -13.84 -16.09 -13.54
N MET A 66 -15.08 -15.58 -13.45
CA MET A 66 -16.28 -16.42 -13.38
C MET A 66 -16.57 -17.18 -14.69
N LEU A 67 -16.22 -16.60 -15.84
CA LEU A 67 -16.38 -17.23 -17.15
C LEU A 67 -15.18 -18.10 -17.53
N ASP A 68 -14.14 -18.17 -16.69
CA ASP A 68 -12.95 -18.94 -16.96
C ASP A 68 -13.12 -20.43 -16.61
N ASP A 69 -12.93 -21.27 -17.63
CA ASP A 69 -13.03 -22.74 -17.60
C ASP A 69 -11.73 -23.40 -17.09
N ASN A 70 -11.06 -22.79 -16.11
CA ASN A 70 -9.85 -23.35 -15.48
C ASN A 70 -10.09 -24.63 -14.66
N ALA A 71 -11.34 -25.07 -14.50
CA ALA A 71 -11.67 -26.30 -13.79
C ALA A 71 -11.37 -27.53 -14.65
N PHE A 72 -10.45 -28.40 -14.19
CA PHE A 72 -10.10 -29.63 -14.91
C PHE A 72 -11.28 -30.62 -15.04
N HIS A 73 -12.17 -30.66 -14.06
CA HIS A 73 -13.34 -31.53 -14.04
C HIS A 73 -14.62 -30.73 -14.25
N GLN A 74 -15.34 -31.01 -15.34
CA GLN A 74 -16.65 -30.39 -15.60
C GLN A 74 -17.76 -30.96 -14.71
N THR A 75 -17.59 -32.18 -14.16
CA THR A 75 -18.55 -32.84 -13.25
C THR A 75 -17.83 -33.45 -12.05
N PRO A 76 -17.43 -32.62 -11.07
CA PRO A 76 -16.80 -33.11 -9.85
C PRO A 76 -17.77 -33.89 -8.97
N MET A 77 -17.26 -34.84 -8.19
CA MET A 77 -18.05 -35.57 -7.20
C MET A 77 -18.58 -34.62 -6.11
N PRO A 78 -19.74 -34.93 -5.48
CA PRO A 78 -20.28 -34.09 -4.42
C PRO A 78 -19.27 -33.93 -3.28
N GLY A 79 -18.97 -32.67 -2.92
CA GLY A 79 -18.01 -32.34 -1.86
C GLY A 79 -16.53 -32.34 -2.26
N THR A 80 -16.18 -32.64 -3.52
CA THR A 80 -14.79 -32.58 -4.02
C THR A 80 -14.50 -31.32 -4.84
N SER A 81 -15.46 -30.39 -4.94
CA SER A 81 -15.31 -29.12 -5.64
C SER A 81 -16.00 -28.00 -4.86
N MET A 82 -15.39 -26.82 -4.87
CA MET A 82 -15.98 -25.59 -4.34
C MET A 82 -16.86 -24.86 -5.37
N ARG A 83 -16.72 -25.19 -6.67
CA ARG A 83 -17.69 -24.82 -7.70
C ARG A 83 -18.89 -25.77 -7.57
N GLN A 84 -20.04 -25.26 -7.13
CA GLN A 84 -21.35 -25.93 -7.20
C GLN A 84 -22.14 -25.42 -8.41
#